data_AF-A0A3D4RND0-F1
#
_entry.id   AF-A0A3D4RND0-F1
#
_cell.length_a   1.000
_cell.length_b   1.000
_cell.length_c   1.000
_cell.angle_alpha   90.00
_cell.angle_beta   90.00
_cell.angle_gamma   90.00
#
_symmetry.space_group_name_H-M   'P 1'
#
loop_
_entity.id
_entity.type
_entity.pdbx_description
1 polymer ?
#
loop_
_entity_poly.entity_id
_entity_poly.type
_entity_poly.pdbx_seq_one_letter_code
_entity_poly.pdbx_strand_id
1 'polypeptide(L)'
;MPYQSIDELQKLLGSEVFSHTKDAKKAAGRALGTLVEIITYYLLNEWNFTHNVAIERGLAEYGNAEITHNVEFTMHPVLWRKTIDIPYTGSLSVGKILAAAGEIEGNLSPKSINLIDSRNIVKNACIIAENDAELLLAYLNSLQNNSANVTLIKQSKKPYAMFECKRVGVEEGARKGPQTIEKAKQGAYVAKTTSALQKIRNENGDIQGIIYENGVPVIKPYFALLDEIINQRPQIPDNFILSVGIVSNHGNWFTQENQNKELKVLAQSYDWLLFLTDQGLAQFITELLRTPQAPYAAVKTAFVNSYKENKKENIFTKVKIDLEAHEALKNYFHANINQIIGWFNVISPADQTVCNLQNTLQTLIQKTDRL
;
A
#
# COMPACT_ATOMS: atom_id res chain seq x y z
N MET A 1 15.42 -16.43 -19.87
CA MET A 1 15.95 -15.35 -20.73
C MET A 1 16.49 -14.26 -19.82
N PRO A 2 17.63 -13.61 -20.11
CA PRO A 2 18.14 -12.58 -19.23
C PRO A 2 17.16 -11.41 -19.22
N TYR A 3 16.80 -10.94 -18.03
CA TYR A 3 15.77 -9.93 -17.83
C TYR A 3 16.15 -8.62 -18.53
N GLN A 4 15.27 -8.16 -19.40
CA GLN A 4 15.33 -6.81 -19.97
C GLN A 4 15.23 -5.79 -18.83
N SER A 5 16.02 -4.72 -18.90
CA SER A 5 15.96 -3.65 -17.89
C SER A 5 14.53 -3.07 -17.80
N ILE A 6 14.11 -2.53 -16.65
CA ILE A 6 12.75 -1.93 -16.59
C ILE A 6 12.57 -0.81 -17.62
N ASP A 7 13.64 -0.12 -18.01
CA ASP A 7 13.59 0.87 -19.09
C ASP A 7 13.18 0.27 -20.43
N GLU A 8 13.64 -0.95 -20.74
CA GLU A 8 13.22 -1.71 -21.92
C GLU A 8 11.77 -2.16 -21.80
N LEU A 9 11.34 -2.61 -20.62
CA LEU A 9 9.93 -2.95 -20.38
C LEU A 9 9.01 -1.72 -20.44
N GLN A 10 9.46 -0.55 -19.98
CA GLN A 10 8.72 0.70 -20.10
C GLN A 10 8.59 1.10 -21.57
N LYS A 11 9.66 0.97 -22.37
CA LYS A 11 9.61 1.19 -23.82
C LYS A 11 8.65 0.22 -24.50
N LEU A 12 8.71 -1.05 -24.11
CA LEU A 12 7.84 -2.10 -24.65
C LEU A 12 6.36 -1.84 -24.35
N LEU A 13 6.01 -1.54 -23.09
CA LEU A 13 4.66 -1.12 -22.71
C LEU A 13 4.25 0.15 -23.46
N GLY A 14 5.20 1.09 -23.62
CA GLY A 14 5.05 2.30 -24.43
C GLY A 14 4.61 1.99 -25.85
N SER A 15 5.26 1.03 -26.52
CA SER A 15 4.93 0.64 -27.89
C SER A 15 3.67 -0.23 -28.00
N GLU A 16 3.43 -1.14 -27.07
CA GLU A 16 2.36 -2.15 -27.19
C GLU A 16 1.01 -1.64 -26.67
N VAL A 17 1.01 -0.85 -25.59
CA VAL A 17 -0.21 -0.44 -24.88
C VAL A 17 -0.47 1.06 -25.02
N PHE A 18 0.58 1.88 -25.01
CA PHE A 18 0.48 3.34 -24.94
C PHE A 18 0.82 4.07 -26.24
N SER A 19 0.96 3.37 -27.36
CA SER A 19 1.34 3.95 -28.66
C SER A 19 0.36 5.01 -29.17
N HIS A 20 -0.89 4.93 -28.74
CA HIS A 20 -1.94 5.91 -29.03
C HIS A 20 -1.81 7.22 -28.23
N THR A 21 -0.95 7.27 -27.21
CA THR A 21 -0.80 8.45 -26.34
C THR A 21 0.28 9.40 -26.84
N LYS A 22 0.10 10.71 -26.64
CA LYS A 22 1.07 11.75 -27.03
C LYS A 22 2.46 11.57 -26.41
N ASP A 23 2.52 11.00 -25.21
CA ASP A 23 3.77 10.69 -24.49
C ASP A 23 3.67 9.27 -23.91
N ALA A 24 3.89 8.29 -24.78
CA ALA A 24 3.80 6.86 -24.47
C ALA A 24 4.73 6.44 -23.32
N LYS A 25 5.92 7.02 -23.26
CA LYS A 25 6.88 6.73 -22.19
C LYS A 25 6.36 7.21 -20.84
N LYS A 26 5.85 8.43 -20.75
CA LYS A 26 5.26 8.96 -19.50
C LYS A 26 4.01 8.18 -19.08
N ALA A 27 3.17 7.77 -20.03
CA ALA A 27 1.99 6.96 -19.75
C ALA A 27 2.37 5.58 -19.19
N ALA A 28 3.30 4.86 -19.84
CA ALA A 28 3.86 3.61 -19.33
C ALA A 28 4.49 3.79 -17.95
N GLY A 29 5.20 4.91 -17.75
CA GLY A 29 5.82 5.25 -16.48
C GLY A 29 4.84 5.47 -15.32
N ARG A 30 3.64 6.01 -15.60
CA ARG A 30 2.57 6.11 -14.59
C ARG A 30 1.98 4.75 -14.28
N ALA A 31 1.78 3.92 -15.29
CA ALA A 31 1.28 2.56 -15.10
C ALA A 31 2.23 1.73 -14.22
N LEU A 32 3.55 1.86 -14.40
CA LEU A 32 4.54 1.23 -13.51
C LEU A 32 4.36 1.63 -12.04
N GLY A 33 4.06 2.90 -11.75
CA GLY A 33 3.74 3.35 -10.39
C GLY A 33 2.53 2.63 -9.81
N THR A 34 1.47 2.48 -10.60
CA THR A 34 0.29 1.70 -10.22
C THR A 34 0.61 0.23 -9.99
N LEU A 35 1.57 -0.36 -10.70
CA LEU A 35 2.00 -1.73 -10.45
C LEU A 35 2.69 -1.87 -9.08
N VAL A 36 3.49 -0.89 -8.66
CA VAL A 36 4.08 -0.89 -7.31
C VAL A 36 2.97 -0.90 -6.25
N GLU A 37 1.96 -0.04 -6.41
CA GLU A 37 0.81 0.02 -5.51
C GLU A 37 0.03 -1.32 -5.46
N ILE A 38 -0.18 -1.94 -6.62
CA ILE A 38 -0.84 -3.26 -6.71
C ILE A 38 -0.01 -4.33 -6.01
N ILE A 39 1.29 -4.39 -6.28
CA ILE A 39 2.18 -5.36 -5.64
C ILE A 39 2.14 -5.19 -4.12
N THR A 40 2.23 -3.96 -3.63
CA THR A 40 2.11 -3.66 -2.19
C THR A 40 0.78 -4.13 -1.61
N TYR A 41 -0.35 -3.82 -2.27
CA TYR A 41 -1.66 -4.23 -1.77
C TYR A 41 -1.80 -5.74 -1.67
N TYR A 42 -1.39 -6.49 -2.70
CA TYR A 42 -1.50 -7.95 -2.69
C TYR A 42 -0.46 -8.63 -1.80
N LEU A 43 0.68 -7.99 -1.55
CA LEU A 43 1.61 -8.43 -0.49
C LEU A 43 0.95 -8.33 0.89
N LEU A 44 0.31 -7.19 1.20
CA LEU A 44 -0.44 -7.01 2.44
C LEU A 44 -1.65 -7.97 2.54
N ASN A 45 -2.27 -8.30 1.41
CA ASN A 45 -3.34 -9.29 1.37
C ASN A 45 -2.84 -10.70 1.67
N GLU A 46 -1.71 -11.12 1.08
CA GLU A 46 -1.12 -12.43 1.36
C GLU A 46 -0.68 -12.55 2.83
N TRP A 47 -0.23 -11.46 3.45
CA TRP A 47 0.05 -11.42 4.88
C TRP A 47 -1.19 -11.40 5.77
N ASN A 48 -2.40 -11.45 5.18
CA ASN A 48 -3.68 -11.39 5.86
C ASN A 48 -3.91 -10.07 6.64
N PHE A 49 -3.33 -8.97 6.16
CA PHE A 49 -3.44 -7.64 6.80
C PHE A 49 -4.55 -6.78 6.20
N THR A 50 -5.26 -7.26 5.17
CA THR A 50 -6.30 -6.47 4.49
C THR A 50 -7.46 -6.03 5.37
N HIS A 51 -7.70 -6.71 6.50
CA HIS A 51 -8.70 -6.28 7.48
C HIS A 51 -8.28 -5.04 8.27
N ASN A 52 -6.99 -4.71 8.32
CA ASN A 52 -6.50 -3.50 8.96
C ASN A 52 -6.30 -2.37 7.94
N VAL A 53 -6.29 -2.66 6.63
CA VAL A 53 -5.95 -1.67 5.60
C VAL A 53 -7.14 -0.79 5.23
N ALA A 54 -6.90 0.52 5.13
CA ALA A 54 -7.71 1.49 4.40
C ALA A 54 -6.85 2.18 3.33
N ILE A 55 -7.45 2.46 2.17
CA ILE A 55 -6.75 2.98 0.97
C ILE A 55 -7.05 4.46 0.79
N GLU A 56 -6.05 5.25 0.40
CA GLU A 56 -6.18 6.68 0.02
C GLU A 56 -6.86 7.54 1.12
N ARG A 57 -6.34 7.45 2.35
CA ARG A 57 -6.87 8.20 3.51
C ARG A 57 -5.99 9.41 3.83
N GLY A 58 -6.65 10.49 4.25
CA GLY A 58 -5.97 11.65 4.83
C GLY A 58 -5.36 11.30 6.19
N LEU A 59 -4.10 11.68 6.37
CA LEU A 59 -3.32 11.49 7.58
C LEU A 59 -2.86 12.85 8.11
N ALA A 60 -3.27 13.19 9.32
CA ALA A 60 -2.90 14.45 9.95
C ALA A 60 -1.45 14.43 10.45
N GLU A 61 -0.82 15.60 10.50
CA GLU A 61 0.47 15.77 11.18
C GLU A 61 0.31 15.62 12.71
N TYR A 62 1.33 15.06 13.35
CA TYR A 62 1.38 14.92 14.79
C TYR A 62 1.36 16.31 15.45
N GLY A 63 0.34 16.55 16.29
CA GLY A 63 0.14 17.84 16.95
C GLY A 63 -0.45 18.94 16.06
N ASN A 64 -0.81 18.66 14.80
CA ASN A 64 -1.45 19.64 13.92
C ASN A 64 -2.48 18.98 12.98
N ALA A 65 -3.73 18.91 13.42
CA ALA A 65 -4.83 18.27 12.69
C ALA A 65 -5.31 19.05 11.45
N GLU A 66 -4.91 20.32 11.29
CA GLU A 66 -5.29 21.15 10.14
C GLU A 66 -4.47 20.79 8.88
N ILE A 67 -3.30 20.19 9.06
CA ILE A 67 -2.44 19.75 7.96
C ILE A 67 -2.64 18.25 7.75
N THR A 68 -3.22 17.88 6.60
CA THR A 68 -3.51 16.49 6.25
C THR A 68 -2.86 16.10 4.93
N HIS A 69 -2.40 14.86 4.86
CA HIS A 69 -1.69 14.28 3.72
C HIS A 69 -2.42 13.04 3.22
N ASN A 70 -2.62 12.92 1.91
CA ASN A 70 -3.16 11.68 1.35
C ASN A 70 -2.04 10.66 1.23
N VAL A 71 -2.23 9.49 1.85
CA VAL A 71 -1.27 8.38 1.78
C VAL A 71 -1.89 7.17 1.08
N GLU A 72 -1.05 6.33 0.46
CA GLU A 72 -1.52 5.22 -0.36
C GLU A 72 -2.31 4.18 0.46
N PHE A 73 -1.75 3.78 1.60
CA PHE A 73 -2.40 2.87 2.55
C PHE A 73 -2.18 3.32 3.99
N THR A 74 -3.16 3.04 4.83
CA THR A 74 -3.08 3.17 6.29
C THR A 74 -3.54 1.87 6.92
N MET A 75 -2.93 1.48 8.05
CA MET A 75 -3.38 0.34 8.85
C MET A 75 -4.01 0.82 10.15
N HIS A 76 -5.19 0.30 10.44
CA HIS A 76 -6.04 0.72 11.54
C HIS A 76 -6.35 -0.43 12.48
N PRO A 77 -6.52 -0.17 13.79
CA PRO A 77 -6.97 -1.17 14.74
C PRO A 77 -8.34 -1.72 14.35
N VAL A 78 -8.50 -3.05 14.31
CA VAL A 78 -9.81 -3.70 14.16
C VAL A 78 -10.49 -3.75 15.52
N LEU A 79 -11.71 -3.22 15.58
CA LEU A 79 -12.56 -3.17 16.78
C LEU A 79 -13.51 -4.35 16.85
N TRP A 80 -14.01 -4.82 15.71
CA TRP A 80 -14.72 -6.09 15.58
C TRP A 80 -14.81 -6.49 14.11
N ARG A 81 -15.15 -7.76 13.86
CA ARG A 81 -15.47 -8.27 12.53
C ARG A 81 -16.63 -9.27 12.57
N LYS A 82 -17.43 -9.30 11.51
CA LYS A 82 -18.56 -10.22 11.34
C LYS A 82 -18.61 -10.70 9.90
N THR A 83 -18.66 -12.01 9.70
CA THR A 83 -18.85 -12.58 8.35
C THR A 83 -20.33 -12.85 8.12
N ILE A 84 -20.81 -12.48 6.94
CA ILE A 84 -22.18 -12.68 6.48
C ILE A 84 -22.19 -13.25 5.07
N ASP A 85 -23.21 -14.04 4.76
CA ASP A 85 -23.49 -14.51 3.40
C ASP A 85 -24.62 -13.68 2.80
N ILE A 86 -24.41 -13.20 1.58
CA ILE A 86 -25.33 -12.32 0.88
C ILE A 86 -25.67 -12.94 -0.47
N PRO A 87 -26.95 -13.12 -0.83
CA PRO A 87 -27.32 -13.52 -2.18
C PRO A 87 -26.75 -12.55 -3.23
N TYR A 88 -25.99 -13.08 -4.17
CA TYR A 88 -25.34 -12.32 -5.23
C TYR A 88 -26.16 -12.35 -6.51
N THR A 89 -26.59 -11.17 -6.95
CA THR A 89 -27.40 -10.96 -8.16
C THR A 89 -26.70 -10.04 -9.16
N GLY A 90 -25.36 -10.15 -9.27
CA GLY A 90 -24.54 -9.38 -10.21
C GLY A 90 -24.02 -8.03 -9.69
N SER A 91 -24.41 -7.60 -8.48
CA SER A 91 -23.82 -6.45 -7.79
C SER A 91 -24.08 -6.49 -6.29
N LEU A 92 -23.15 -5.92 -5.51
CA LEU A 92 -23.22 -5.77 -4.06
C LEU A 92 -23.08 -4.29 -3.68
N SER A 93 -24.21 -3.61 -3.54
CA SER A 93 -24.25 -2.24 -3.03
C SER A 93 -24.14 -2.21 -1.51
N VAL A 94 -23.69 -1.08 -0.96
CA VAL A 94 -23.70 -0.84 0.49
C VAL A 94 -25.07 -1.11 1.09
N GLY A 95 -26.16 -0.70 0.42
CA GLY A 95 -27.52 -0.95 0.89
C GLY A 95 -27.85 -2.44 1.04
N LYS A 96 -27.46 -3.29 0.07
CA LYS A 96 -27.64 -4.75 0.18
C LYS A 96 -26.83 -5.34 1.34
N ILE A 97 -25.59 -4.86 1.51
CA ILE A 97 -24.69 -5.32 2.56
C ILE A 97 -25.23 -4.96 3.94
N LEU A 98 -25.62 -3.69 4.16
CA LEU A 98 -26.15 -3.23 5.44
C LEU A 98 -27.50 -3.89 5.78
N ALA A 99 -28.37 -4.11 4.79
CA ALA A 99 -29.62 -4.84 4.99
C ALA A 99 -29.38 -6.29 5.46
N ALA A 100 -28.38 -6.99 4.91
CA ALA A 100 -28.00 -8.33 5.33
C ALA A 100 -27.23 -8.36 6.67
N ALA A 101 -26.51 -7.29 7.00
CA ALA A 101 -25.75 -7.16 8.24
C ALA A 101 -26.65 -7.10 9.49
N GLY A 102 -27.82 -6.47 9.35
CA GLY A 102 -28.69 -6.08 10.45
C GLY A 102 -28.25 -4.75 11.08
N GLU A 103 -28.60 -4.53 12.34
CA GLU A 103 -28.16 -3.35 13.08
C GLU A 103 -26.64 -3.33 13.26
N ILE A 104 -26.04 -2.16 13.04
CA ILE A 104 -24.61 -1.93 13.24
C ILE A 104 -24.43 -0.77 14.22
N GLU A 105 -23.72 -1.03 15.31
CA GLU A 105 -23.44 -0.03 16.34
C GLU A 105 -22.53 1.11 15.84
N GLY A 106 -22.82 2.34 16.28
CA GLY A 106 -21.89 3.48 16.15
C GLY A 106 -22.36 4.65 15.28
N ASN A 107 -23.66 4.83 15.01
CA ASN A 107 -24.20 5.96 14.23
C ASN A 107 -23.38 6.28 12.96
N LEU A 108 -23.01 5.24 12.23
CA LEU A 108 -22.15 5.36 11.04
C LEU A 108 -22.97 5.89 9.86
N SER A 109 -22.39 6.81 9.10
CA SER A 109 -23.01 7.36 7.88
C SER A 109 -22.70 6.45 6.68
N PRO A 110 -23.70 5.81 6.05
CA PRO A 110 -23.49 4.93 4.89
C PRO A 110 -22.93 5.67 3.67
N LYS A 111 -22.11 4.99 2.87
CA LYS A 111 -21.59 5.47 1.58
C LYS A 111 -22.47 4.97 0.43
N SER A 112 -22.57 5.78 -0.62
CA SER A 112 -23.26 5.39 -1.86
C SER A 112 -22.28 4.78 -2.87
N ILE A 113 -21.83 3.55 -2.60
CA ILE A 113 -20.89 2.81 -3.44
C ILE A 113 -21.25 1.31 -3.51
N ASN A 114 -20.51 0.56 -4.32
CA ASN A 114 -20.61 -0.90 -4.41
C ASN A 114 -19.29 -1.55 -3.97
N LEU A 115 -19.38 -2.68 -3.27
CA LEU A 115 -18.27 -3.61 -3.08
C LEU A 115 -17.94 -4.33 -4.39
N ILE A 116 -18.97 -4.78 -5.11
CA ILE A 116 -18.88 -5.32 -6.48
C ILE A 116 -19.93 -4.59 -7.32
N ASP A 117 -19.51 -3.90 -8.39
CA ASP A 117 -20.45 -3.24 -9.30
C ASP A 117 -21.01 -4.19 -10.38
N SER A 118 -21.97 -3.70 -11.18
CA SER A 118 -22.60 -4.50 -12.25
C SER A 118 -21.66 -4.86 -13.41
N ARG A 119 -20.42 -4.38 -13.41
CA ARG A 119 -19.38 -4.69 -14.39
C ARG A 119 -18.34 -5.66 -13.79
N ASN A 120 -18.64 -6.28 -12.66
CA ASN A 120 -17.74 -7.15 -11.89
C ASN A 120 -16.45 -6.45 -11.45
N ILE A 121 -16.52 -5.14 -11.16
CA ILE A 121 -15.38 -4.43 -10.57
C ILE A 121 -15.52 -4.48 -9.05
N VAL A 122 -14.50 -5.04 -8.39
CA VAL A 122 -14.37 -5.11 -6.94
C VAL A 122 -13.69 -3.83 -6.43
N LYS A 123 -14.20 -3.29 -5.33
CA LYS A 123 -13.53 -2.22 -4.58
C LYS A 123 -12.77 -2.82 -3.39
N ASN A 124 -11.45 -2.74 -3.43
CA ASN A 124 -10.56 -3.16 -2.35
C ASN A 124 -10.73 -2.23 -1.13
N ALA A 125 -10.64 -2.79 0.08
CA ALA A 125 -10.82 -2.06 1.34
C ALA A 125 -12.06 -1.14 1.31
N CYS A 126 -13.22 -1.69 0.91
CA CYS A 126 -14.43 -0.93 0.62
C CYS A 126 -15.04 -0.35 1.89
N ILE A 127 -14.81 0.94 2.17
CA ILE A 127 -15.46 1.66 3.27
C ILE A 127 -16.93 1.86 2.94
N ILE A 128 -17.81 1.12 3.63
CA ILE A 128 -19.25 1.13 3.40
C ILE A 128 -19.98 2.13 4.30
N ALA A 129 -19.41 2.50 5.45
CA ALA A 129 -19.92 3.56 6.32
C ALA A 129 -18.78 4.14 7.18
N GLU A 130 -18.90 5.38 7.66
CA GLU A 130 -17.93 5.98 8.59
C GLU A 130 -18.57 7.05 9.49
N ASN A 131 -17.88 7.39 10.59
CA ASN A 131 -18.13 8.58 11.39
C ASN A 131 -16.78 9.29 11.69
N ASP A 132 -16.74 10.15 12.72
CA ASP A 132 -15.52 10.88 13.08
C ASP A 132 -14.44 10.00 13.73
N ALA A 133 -14.82 8.87 14.33
CA ALA A 133 -13.93 8.01 15.10
C ALA A 133 -13.68 6.63 14.48
N GLU A 134 -14.56 6.16 13.59
CA GLU A 134 -14.65 4.76 13.19
C GLU A 134 -14.95 4.62 11.69
N LEU A 135 -14.41 3.55 11.11
CA LEU A 135 -14.66 3.12 9.73
C LEU A 135 -15.35 1.76 9.76
N LEU A 136 -16.28 1.53 8.83
CA LEU A 136 -16.85 0.22 8.57
C LEU A 136 -16.53 -0.19 7.13
N LEU A 137 -15.82 -1.30 6.99
CA LEU A 137 -15.39 -1.83 5.72
C LEU A 137 -16.13 -3.13 5.39
N ALA A 138 -16.27 -3.41 4.10
CA ALA A 138 -16.67 -4.71 3.59
C ALA A 138 -15.51 -5.32 2.80
N TYR A 139 -15.19 -6.58 3.12
CA TYR A 139 -14.19 -7.38 2.43
C TYR A 139 -14.84 -8.61 1.81
N LEU A 140 -14.59 -8.84 0.52
CA LEU A 140 -15.08 -10.01 -0.19
C LEU A 140 -14.13 -11.19 0.08
N ASN A 141 -14.59 -12.19 0.81
CA ASN A 141 -13.81 -13.42 1.05
C ASN A 141 -13.87 -14.33 -0.17
N SER A 142 -15.08 -14.57 -0.66
CA SER A 142 -15.34 -15.42 -1.82
C SER A 142 -16.70 -15.12 -2.45
N LEU A 143 -16.84 -15.53 -3.71
CA LEU A 143 -18.09 -15.52 -4.44
C LEU A 143 -18.33 -16.93 -5.02
N GLN A 144 -19.35 -17.63 -4.54
CA GLN A 144 -19.66 -19.00 -4.93
C GLN A 144 -21.18 -19.23 -4.99
N ASN A 145 -21.66 -19.98 -5.98
CA ASN A 145 -23.07 -20.41 -6.07
C ASN A 145 -24.11 -19.28 -5.90
N ASN A 146 -23.89 -18.12 -6.54
CA ASN A 146 -24.73 -16.93 -6.37
C ASN A 146 -24.85 -16.45 -4.90
N SER A 147 -23.84 -16.71 -4.08
CA SER A 147 -23.68 -16.18 -2.73
C SER A 147 -22.32 -15.51 -2.60
N ALA A 148 -22.29 -14.34 -1.98
CA ALA A 148 -21.08 -13.63 -1.64
C ALA A 148 -20.83 -13.76 -0.14
N ASN A 149 -19.68 -14.31 0.22
CA ASN A 149 -19.22 -14.34 1.59
C ASN A 149 -18.43 -13.05 1.86
N VAL A 150 -18.96 -12.21 2.75
CA VAL A 150 -18.44 -10.87 3.02
C VAL A 150 -18.12 -10.72 4.50
N THR A 151 -16.91 -10.27 4.82
CA THR A 151 -16.57 -9.86 6.19
C THR A 151 -16.73 -8.36 6.34
N LEU A 152 -17.58 -7.96 7.29
CA LEU A 152 -17.70 -6.61 7.79
C LEU A 152 -16.64 -6.38 8.85
N ILE A 153 -15.92 -5.26 8.75
CA ILE A 153 -14.81 -4.94 9.64
C ILE A 153 -15.02 -3.52 10.15
N LYS A 154 -15.14 -3.37 11.47
CA LYS A 154 -15.13 -2.05 12.11
C LYS A 154 -13.71 -1.73 12.55
N GLN A 155 -13.19 -0.59 12.11
CA GLN A 155 -11.86 -0.09 12.46
C GLN A 155 -11.97 1.21 13.25
N SER A 156 -11.00 1.48 14.11
CA SER A 156 -10.75 2.86 14.56
C SER A 156 -10.21 3.69 13.39
N LYS A 157 -10.48 5.01 13.36
CA LYS A 157 -9.98 5.91 12.31
C LYS A 157 -8.52 6.34 12.55
N LYS A 158 -7.99 6.12 13.75
CA LYS A 158 -6.59 6.43 14.09
C LYS A 158 -5.69 5.27 13.62
N PRO A 159 -4.81 5.48 12.61
CA PRO A 159 -3.94 4.43 12.15
C PRO A 159 -2.75 4.22 13.08
N TYR A 160 -2.15 3.03 13.03
CA TYR A 160 -0.87 2.71 13.67
C TYR A 160 0.27 2.48 12.66
N ALA A 161 -0.03 2.41 11.36
CA ALA A 161 0.97 2.36 10.30
C ALA A 161 0.47 3.03 9.01
N MET A 162 1.41 3.45 8.16
CA MET A 162 1.13 3.95 6.82
C MET A 162 2.12 3.43 5.80
N PHE A 163 1.68 3.34 4.54
CA PHE A 163 2.49 2.94 3.41
C PHE A 163 2.44 3.99 2.31
N GLU A 164 3.62 4.30 1.79
CA GLU A 164 3.81 5.19 0.65
C GLU A 164 4.54 4.45 -0.46
N CYS A 165 3.91 4.36 -1.63
CA CYS A 165 4.49 3.75 -2.82
C CYS A 165 5.00 4.85 -3.74
N LYS A 166 6.27 4.79 -4.14
CA LYS A 166 6.84 5.76 -5.09
C LYS A 166 7.68 5.08 -6.16
N ARG A 167 7.47 5.55 -7.38
CA ARG A 167 8.34 5.26 -8.51
C ARG A 167 9.46 6.29 -8.55
N VAL A 168 10.71 5.85 -8.57
CA VAL A 168 11.90 6.70 -8.71
C VAL A 168 12.60 6.31 -10.02
N GLY A 169 13.03 7.29 -10.81
CA GLY A 169 13.69 7.02 -12.09
C GLY A 169 14.14 8.28 -12.79
N VAL A 170 15.14 8.16 -13.67
CA VAL A 170 15.73 9.27 -14.43
C VAL A 170 14.91 9.51 -15.70
N GLU A 171 14.43 10.74 -15.93
CA GLU A 171 13.82 11.10 -17.21
C GLU A 171 14.90 11.29 -18.29
N GLU A 172 14.62 10.88 -19.53
CA GLU A 172 15.58 10.90 -20.64
C GLU A 172 16.03 12.34 -20.93
N GLY A 173 17.35 12.55 -20.97
CA GLY A 173 17.96 13.88 -21.18
C GLY A 173 18.26 14.67 -19.91
N ALA A 174 17.85 14.20 -18.72
CA ALA A 174 18.17 14.86 -17.46
C ALA A 174 19.35 14.20 -16.73
N ARG A 175 20.43 14.95 -16.48
CA ARG A 175 21.58 14.51 -15.64
C ARG A 175 21.38 14.73 -14.13
N LYS A 176 20.31 15.44 -13.73
CA LYS A 176 19.92 15.69 -12.33
C LYS A 176 18.43 15.38 -12.18
N GLY A 177 18.09 14.72 -11.09
CA GLY A 177 16.82 13.99 -10.90
C GLY A 177 15.55 14.84 -11.02
N PRO A 178 14.67 14.58 -12.00
CA PRO A 178 13.56 15.46 -12.34
C PRO A 178 12.23 14.95 -11.75
N GLN A 179 11.52 15.78 -10.98
CA GLN A 179 10.15 15.58 -10.43
C GLN A 179 9.82 14.35 -9.56
N THR A 180 10.27 13.15 -9.89
CA THR A 180 10.04 11.91 -9.13
C THR A 180 10.71 11.95 -7.76
N ILE A 181 11.89 12.56 -7.69
CA ILE A 181 12.61 12.83 -6.44
C ILE A 181 11.86 13.83 -5.55
N GLU A 182 11.32 14.90 -6.12
CA GLU A 182 10.54 15.88 -5.35
C GLU A 182 9.25 15.25 -4.80
N LYS A 183 8.61 14.35 -5.56
CA LYS A 183 7.47 13.56 -5.07
C LYS A 183 7.86 12.55 -4.00
N ALA A 184 9.01 11.91 -4.12
CA ALA A 184 9.52 11.02 -3.08
C ALA A 184 9.86 11.79 -1.80
N LYS A 185 10.38 13.03 -1.93
CA LYS A 185 10.61 13.94 -0.79
C LYS A 185 9.31 14.35 -0.09
N GLN A 186 8.20 14.52 -0.82
CA GLN A 186 6.89 14.75 -0.20
C GLN A 186 6.49 13.59 0.71
N GLY A 187 6.59 12.34 0.22
CA GLY A 187 6.34 11.17 1.07
C GLY A 187 7.28 11.10 2.29
N ALA A 188 8.55 11.45 2.10
CA ALA A 188 9.53 11.53 3.18
C ALA A 188 9.26 12.65 4.20
N TYR A 189 8.56 13.72 3.80
CA TYR A 189 8.07 14.75 4.72
C TYR A 189 6.92 14.19 5.57
N VAL A 190 5.92 13.57 4.93
CA VAL A 190 4.80 12.91 5.63
C VAL A 190 5.31 11.90 6.66
N ALA A 191 6.26 11.04 6.28
CA ALA A 191 6.85 10.05 7.18
C ALA A 191 7.53 10.64 8.42
N LYS A 192 8.02 11.89 8.34
CA LYS A 192 8.64 12.58 9.48
C LYS A 192 7.61 13.26 10.38
N THR A 193 6.50 13.74 9.84
CA THR A 193 5.60 14.65 10.56
C THR A 193 4.36 13.98 11.14
N THR A 194 3.97 12.78 10.69
CA THR A 194 2.68 12.19 11.10
C THR A 194 2.73 11.36 12.39
N SER A 195 3.89 10.82 12.77
CA SER A 195 4.00 9.91 13.93
C SER A 195 4.32 10.66 15.23
N ALA A 196 3.82 10.19 16.37
CA ALA A 196 4.25 10.69 17.68
C ALA A 196 5.75 10.44 17.95
N LEU A 197 6.35 9.42 17.32
CA LEU A 197 7.79 9.18 17.35
C LEU A 197 8.48 10.04 16.29
N GLN A 198 9.11 11.12 16.73
CA GLN A 198 9.78 12.10 15.88
C GLN A 198 11.28 11.79 15.76
N LYS A 199 11.86 12.03 14.57
CA LYS A 199 13.31 11.88 14.30
C LYS A 199 14.01 13.22 14.46
N ILE A 200 15.05 13.28 15.30
CA ILE A 200 15.91 14.46 15.47
C ILE A 200 17.39 14.06 15.32
N ARG A 201 18.26 15.05 15.10
CA ARG A 201 19.72 14.84 15.01
C ARG A 201 20.42 15.57 16.14
N ASN A 202 21.34 14.91 16.82
CA ASN A 202 22.20 15.55 17.83
C ASN A 202 23.41 16.25 17.16
N GLU A 203 24.24 16.92 17.95
CA GLU A 203 25.44 17.61 17.47
C GLU A 203 26.50 16.69 16.83
N ASN A 204 26.49 15.41 17.18
CA ASN A 204 27.39 14.40 16.60
C ASN A 204 26.89 13.86 15.25
N GLY A 205 25.66 14.20 14.88
CA GLY A 205 25.06 13.74 13.65
C GLY A 205 24.26 12.44 13.79
N ASP A 206 24.09 11.88 14.98
CA ASP A 206 23.33 10.66 15.21
C ASP A 206 21.81 10.92 15.16
N ILE A 207 21.05 9.94 14.67
CA ILE A 207 19.59 10.02 14.66
C ILE A 207 19.04 9.55 16.01
N GLN A 208 18.37 10.45 16.71
CA GLN A 208 17.63 10.18 17.94
C GLN A 208 16.12 10.16 17.64
N GLY A 209 15.39 9.37 18.42
CA GLY A 209 13.95 9.42 18.51
C GLY A 209 13.52 10.26 19.72
N ILE A 210 12.46 11.03 19.56
CA ILE A 210 11.79 11.74 20.66
C ILE A 210 10.30 11.41 20.65
N ILE A 211 9.78 11.11 21.84
CA ILE A 211 8.35 11.03 22.14
C ILE A 211 8.05 11.87 23.38
N TYR A 212 6.79 12.26 23.56
CA TYR A 212 6.34 12.93 24.77
C TYR A 212 5.47 11.99 25.61
N GLU A 213 5.84 11.81 26.87
CA GLU A 213 5.10 11.04 27.85
C GLU A 213 4.65 11.97 28.97
N ASN A 214 3.33 12.16 29.09
CA ASN A 214 2.75 13.08 30.08
C ASN A 214 3.39 14.49 30.03
N GLY A 215 3.71 14.97 28.82
CA GLY A 215 4.36 16.25 28.59
C GLY A 215 5.89 16.27 28.77
N VAL A 216 6.50 15.15 29.17
CA VAL A 216 7.95 15.02 29.35
C VAL A 216 8.59 14.37 28.13
N PRO A 217 9.64 14.97 27.52
CA PRO A 217 10.32 14.36 26.38
C PRO A 217 11.18 13.17 26.81
N VAL A 218 11.03 12.04 26.12
CA VAL A 218 11.92 10.88 26.21
C VAL A 218 12.75 10.82 24.92
N ILE A 219 14.07 10.90 25.06
CA ILE A 219 15.01 10.94 23.93
C ILE A 219 15.96 9.74 24.02
N LYS A 220 16.07 8.96 22.95
CA LYS A 220 16.94 7.77 22.84
C LYS A 220 17.41 7.58 21.39
N PRO A 221 18.42 6.73 21.10
CA PRO A 221 18.74 6.35 19.73
C PRO A 221 17.50 5.84 18.99
N TYR A 222 17.28 6.32 17.77
CA TYR A 222 15.97 6.20 17.11
C TYR A 222 15.44 4.75 17.03
N PHE A 223 16.25 3.84 16.49
CA PHE A 223 15.83 2.44 16.34
C PHE A 223 15.72 1.70 17.67
N ALA A 224 16.46 2.11 18.71
CA ALA A 224 16.29 1.56 20.05
C ALA A 224 14.94 1.98 20.66
N LEU A 225 14.53 3.25 20.46
CA LEU A 225 13.22 3.73 20.91
C LEU A 225 12.08 3.10 20.11
N LEU A 226 12.25 2.94 18.80
CA LEU A 226 11.29 2.26 17.94
C LEU A 226 11.08 0.81 18.39
N ASP A 227 12.17 0.06 18.61
CA ASP A 227 12.12 -1.31 19.13
C ASP A 227 11.44 -1.37 20.50
N GLU A 228 11.77 -0.46 21.40
CA GLU A 228 11.12 -0.38 22.71
C GLU A 228 9.60 -0.19 22.59
N ILE A 229 9.15 0.73 21.75
CA ILE A 229 7.72 0.98 21.51
C ILE A 229 7.03 -0.28 20.97
N ILE A 230 7.63 -0.92 19.97
CA ILE A 230 7.00 -2.02 19.25
C ILE A 230 7.09 -3.34 20.02
N ASN A 231 8.18 -3.62 20.72
CA ASN A 231 8.45 -4.94 21.29
C ASN A 231 8.43 -4.98 22.82
N GLN A 232 8.75 -3.86 23.51
CA GLN A 232 8.96 -3.89 24.96
C GLN A 232 7.78 -3.28 25.74
N ARG A 233 7.10 -2.27 25.19
CA ARG A 233 5.97 -1.61 25.86
C ARG A 233 4.67 -2.39 25.74
N PRO A 234 3.80 -2.41 26.75
CA PRO A 234 2.50 -3.09 26.65
C PRO A 234 1.54 -2.40 25.68
N GLN A 235 1.67 -1.09 25.50
CA GLN A 235 0.81 -0.26 24.66
C GLN A 235 1.68 0.65 23.81
N ILE A 236 1.24 0.93 22.57
CA ILE A 236 1.88 1.95 21.74
C ILE A 236 1.47 3.36 22.21
N PRO A 237 2.33 4.37 22.07
CA PRO A 237 1.95 5.76 22.32
C PRO A 237 0.78 6.21 21.44
N ASP A 238 -0.05 7.11 21.96
CA ASP A 238 -1.09 7.76 21.18
C ASP A 238 -0.49 8.48 19.96
N ASN A 239 -1.12 8.30 18.80
CA ASN A 239 -0.66 8.81 17.49
C ASN A 239 0.70 8.28 17.03
N PHE A 240 1.22 7.19 17.62
CA PHE A 240 2.32 6.45 17.02
C PHE A 240 1.88 5.86 15.67
N ILE A 241 2.61 6.18 14.61
CA ILE A 241 2.40 5.65 13.27
C ILE A 241 3.74 5.13 12.75
N LEU A 242 3.80 3.83 12.45
CA LEU A 242 4.93 3.23 11.75
C LEU A 242 4.90 3.63 10.26
N SER A 243 5.96 4.25 9.76
CA SER A 243 6.06 4.69 8.37
C SER A 243 6.81 3.68 7.50
N VAL A 244 6.15 3.19 6.45
CA VAL A 244 6.73 2.25 5.48
C VAL A 244 6.76 2.88 4.08
N GLY A 245 7.95 3.07 3.53
CA GLY A 245 8.15 3.49 2.14
C GLY A 245 8.45 2.29 1.25
N ILE A 246 7.80 2.19 0.10
CA ILE A 246 8.11 1.20 -0.94
C ILE A 246 8.49 1.97 -2.21
N VAL A 247 9.75 1.83 -2.61
CA VAL A 247 10.28 2.49 -3.80
C VAL A 247 10.66 1.47 -4.86
N SER A 248 10.35 1.76 -6.13
CA SER A 248 10.94 1.06 -7.28
C SER A 248 11.87 2.01 -8.02
N ASN A 249 12.93 1.47 -8.64
CA ASN A 249 13.84 2.27 -9.44
C ASN A 249 13.83 1.88 -10.92
N HIS A 250 14.24 2.83 -11.76
CA HIS A 250 14.42 2.65 -13.20
C HIS A 250 15.70 3.39 -13.63
N GLY A 251 16.81 2.64 -13.67
CA GLY A 251 18.12 3.15 -14.14
C GLY A 251 19.17 3.31 -13.05
N ASN A 252 19.72 2.18 -12.55
CA ASN A 252 20.96 2.09 -11.75
C ASN A 252 21.05 3.03 -10.52
N TRP A 253 20.14 2.85 -9.56
CA TRP A 253 20.30 3.38 -8.21
C TRP A 253 20.65 2.24 -7.27
N PHE A 254 21.64 2.56 -6.45
CA PHE A 254 22.54 1.65 -5.78
C PHE A 254 21.95 0.99 -4.53
N THR A 255 22.61 -0.10 -4.14
CA THR A 255 22.35 -0.95 -2.98
C THR A 255 22.37 -0.19 -1.65
N GLN A 256 21.99 -0.87 -0.55
CA GLN A 256 22.12 -0.38 0.83
C GLN A 256 23.50 0.24 1.11
N GLU A 257 24.57 -0.28 0.48
CA GLU A 257 25.97 0.11 0.68
C GLU A 257 26.41 1.38 -0.08
N ASN A 258 25.70 1.81 -1.14
CA ASN A 258 26.11 2.97 -1.95
C ASN A 258 24.95 3.93 -2.25
N GLN A 259 24.20 4.32 -1.22
CA GLN A 259 23.06 5.22 -1.39
C GLN A 259 23.50 6.60 -1.91
N ASN A 260 22.85 7.06 -2.97
CA ASN A 260 22.96 8.47 -3.35
C ASN A 260 22.15 9.36 -2.40
N LYS A 261 22.27 10.68 -2.57
CA LYS A 261 21.72 11.66 -1.62
C LYS A 261 20.22 11.52 -1.43
N GLU A 262 19.46 11.19 -2.46
CA GLU A 262 18.00 11.09 -2.35
C GLU A 262 17.57 9.79 -1.66
N LEU A 263 18.20 8.66 -1.97
CA LEU A 263 17.92 7.41 -1.24
C LEU A 263 18.27 7.56 0.25
N LYS A 264 19.35 8.29 0.58
CA LYS A 264 19.68 8.67 1.97
C LYS A 264 18.57 9.50 2.62
N VAL A 265 17.98 10.46 1.91
CA VAL A 265 16.87 11.26 2.44
C VAL A 265 15.67 10.37 2.77
N LEU A 266 15.32 9.45 1.87
CA LEU A 266 14.19 8.53 2.10
C LEU A 266 14.49 7.56 3.25
N ALA A 267 15.67 6.94 3.26
CA ALA A 267 16.06 5.95 4.26
C ALA A 267 16.09 6.53 5.69
N GLN A 268 16.42 7.82 5.81
CA GLN A 268 16.38 8.55 7.08
C GLN A 268 14.99 9.11 7.43
N SER A 269 14.05 9.12 6.48
CA SER A 269 12.69 9.62 6.72
C SER A 269 11.74 8.52 7.18
N TYR A 270 11.72 7.39 6.47
CA TYR A 270 10.85 6.27 6.82
C TYR A 270 11.44 5.41 7.94
N ASP A 271 10.57 4.72 8.67
CA ASP A 271 10.98 3.75 9.69
C ASP A 271 11.40 2.45 9.01
N TRP A 272 10.67 2.10 7.94
CA TRP A 272 11.01 1.05 6.99
C TRP A 272 11.03 1.60 5.57
N LEU A 273 12.13 1.38 4.84
CA LEU A 273 12.21 1.68 3.42
C LEU A 273 12.56 0.41 2.67
N LEU A 274 11.64 -0.05 1.83
CA LEU A 274 11.79 -1.22 0.97
C LEU A 274 12.03 -0.77 -0.46
N PHE A 275 12.89 -1.51 -1.15
CA PHE A 275 13.22 -1.31 -2.54
C PHE A 275 12.73 -2.50 -3.37
N LEU A 276 11.72 -2.28 -4.20
CA LEU A 276 11.25 -3.25 -5.18
C LEU A 276 12.25 -3.29 -6.35
N THR A 277 12.89 -4.44 -6.51
CA THR A 277 13.92 -4.65 -7.52
C THR A 277 13.38 -4.62 -8.94
N ASP A 278 14.21 -4.16 -9.87
CA ASP A 278 13.95 -4.24 -11.31
C ASP A 278 13.63 -5.68 -11.74
N GLN A 279 14.32 -6.68 -11.19
CA GLN A 279 14.05 -8.08 -11.49
C GLN A 279 12.64 -8.49 -11.05
N GLY A 280 12.23 -8.16 -9.82
CA GLY A 280 10.91 -8.51 -9.31
C GLY A 280 9.79 -7.85 -10.08
N LEU A 281 9.92 -6.55 -10.36
CA LEU A 281 8.94 -5.83 -11.17
C LEU A 281 8.91 -6.34 -12.62
N ALA A 282 10.06 -6.68 -13.21
CA ALA A 282 10.13 -7.25 -14.56
C ALA A 282 9.47 -8.62 -14.63
N GLN A 283 9.68 -9.43 -13.59
CA GLN A 283 9.02 -10.73 -13.45
C GLN A 283 7.50 -10.56 -13.39
N PHE A 284 6.99 -9.71 -12.50
CA PHE A 284 5.55 -9.43 -12.37
C PHE A 284 4.93 -9.01 -13.72
N ILE A 285 5.56 -8.06 -14.43
CA ILE A 285 5.09 -7.60 -15.74
C ILE A 285 5.10 -8.73 -16.77
N THR A 286 6.16 -9.53 -16.80
CA THR A 286 6.31 -10.60 -17.79
C THR A 286 5.26 -11.69 -17.57
N GLU A 287 5.13 -12.16 -16.33
CA GLU A 287 4.26 -13.29 -15.97
C GLU A 287 2.78 -12.94 -15.94
N LEU A 288 2.40 -11.68 -15.74
CA LEU A 288 0.99 -11.29 -15.62
C LEU A 288 0.48 -10.41 -16.76
N LEU A 289 1.34 -9.64 -17.43
CA LEU A 289 0.94 -8.65 -18.43
C LEU A 289 1.44 -8.98 -19.84
N ARG A 290 2.66 -9.53 -19.98
CA ARG A 290 3.23 -9.83 -21.30
C ARG A 290 2.79 -11.20 -21.80
N THR A 291 3.19 -12.24 -21.09
CA THR A 291 3.00 -13.65 -21.45
C THR A 291 2.32 -14.41 -20.30
N PRO A 292 1.08 -14.04 -19.93
CA PRO A 292 0.39 -14.68 -18.83
C PRO A 292 0.06 -16.14 -19.16
N GLN A 293 0.40 -17.02 -18.24
CA GLN A 293 -0.13 -18.39 -18.23
C GLN A 293 -1.54 -18.39 -17.62
N ALA A 294 -2.39 -19.32 -18.02
CA ALA A 294 -3.68 -19.49 -17.35
C ALA A 294 -3.46 -19.84 -15.86
N PRO A 295 -4.21 -19.25 -14.91
CA PRO A 295 -5.39 -18.40 -15.09
C PRO A 295 -5.13 -16.87 -15.20
N TYR A 296 -3.88 -16.41 -15.26
CA TYR A 296 -3.52 -14.98 -15.13
C TYR A 296 -3.85 -14.09 -16.35
N ALA A 297 -4.47 -14.64 -17.39
CA ALA A 297 -4.90 -13.87 -18.57
C ALA A 297 -5.92 -12.75 -18.22
N ALA A 298 -6.70 -12.94 -17.15
CA ALA A 298 -7.62 -11.93 -16.63
C ALA A 298 -6.88 -10.66 -16.17
N VAL A 299 -5.69 -10.82 -15.57
CA VAL A 299 -4.86 -9.70 -15.10
C VAL A 299 -4.41 -8.82 -16.28
N LYS A 300 -3.88 -9.44 -17.35
CA LYS A 300 -3.53 -8.74 -18.58
C LYS A 300 -4.73 -8.02 -19.18
N THR A 301 -5.89 -8.69 -19.23
CA THR A 301 -7.12 -8.13 -19.80
C THR A 301 -7.57 -6.88 -19.04
N ALA A 302 -7.59 -6.95 -17.71
CA ALA A 302 -7.95 -5.82 -16.85
C ALA A 302 -6.96 -4.66 -16.99
N PHE A 303 -5.66 -4.95 -17.08
CA PHE A 303 -4.63 -3.95 -17.34
C PHE A 303 -4.83 -3.25 -18.69
N VAL A 304 -4.93 -3.99 -19.79
CA VAL A 304 -5.10 -3.42 -21.14
C VAL A 304 -6.40 -2.61 -21.22
N ASN A 305 -7.51 -3.12 -20.67
CA ASN A 305 -8.79 -2.39 -20.65
C ASN A 305 -8.72 -1.07 -19.89
N SER A 306 -7.84 -0.98 -18.89
CA SER A 306 -7.61 0.21 -18.08
C SER A 306 -6.72 1.26 -18.75
N TYR A 307 -6.06 0.92 -19.86
CA TYR A 307 -5.11 1.79 -20.54
C TYR A 307 -5.33 1.94 -22.05
N LYS A 308 -6.24 1.17 -22.66
CA LYS A 308 -6.58 1.29 -24.08
C LYS A 308 -7.18 2.64 -24.45
N GLU A 309 -7.11 2.96 -25.74
CA GLU A 309 -7.78 4.12 -26.32
C GLU A 309 -9.29 4.06 -26.04
N ASN A 310 -9.91 5.22 -25.75
CA ASN A 310 -11.32 5.34 -25.40
C ASN A 310 -11.76 4.56 -24.14
N LYS A 311 -10.83 4.27 -23.22
CA LYS A 311 -11.20 3.73 -21.90
C LYS A 311 -12.21 4.65 -21.20
N LYS A 312 -13.20 4.05 -20.52
CA LYS A 312 -14.15 4.79 -19.68
C LYS A 312 -13.48 5.25 -18.38
N GLU A 313 -12.73 4.36 -17.76
CA GLU A 313 -12.03 4.60 -16.50
C GLU A 313 -10.88 3.60 -16.33
N ASN A 314 -9.91 3.93 -15.46
CA ASN A 314 -8.87 3.00 -15.04
C ASN A 314 -9.44 2.11 -13.93
N ILE A 315 -9.56 0.80 -14.20
CA ILE A 315 -10.07 -0.20 -13.26
C ILE A 315 -8.97 -1.14 -12.79
N PHE A 316 -7.69 -0.86 -13.05
CA PHE A 316 -6.58 -1.71 -12.63
C PHE A 316 -5.72 -0.89 -11.66
N THR A 317 -6.26 -0.68 -10.46
CA THR A 317 -5.63 0.12 -9.41
C THR A 317 -5.71 -0.58 -8.06
N LYS A 318 -4.98 -0.07 -7.07
CA LYS A 318 -5.10 -0.55 -5.67
C LYS A 318 -6.52 -0.44 -5.11
N VAL A 319 -7.32 0.55 -5.54
CA VAL A 319 -8.68 0.80 -5.04
C VAL A 319 -9.71 -0.10 -5.69
N LYS A 320 -9.60 -0.32 -7.00
CA LYS A 320 -10.60 -1.07 -7.76
C LYS A 320 -9.95 -1.94 -8.82
N ILE A 321 -10.47 -3.15 -8.96
CA ILE A 321 -9.97 -4.15 -9.88
C ILE A 321 -11.10 -5.03 -10.42
N ASP A 322 -10.96 -5.49 -11.66
CA ASP A 322 -11.82 -6.54 -12.21
C ASP A 322 -11.79 -7.79 -11.31
N LEU A 323 -12.94 -8.42 -11.06
CA LEU A 323 -13.09 -9.53 -10.12
C LEU A 323 -12.23 -10.76 -10.51
N GLU A 324 -12.16 -11.10 -11.79
CA GLU A 324 -11.34 -12.24 -12.23
C GLU A 324 -9.85 -11.91 -12.07
N ALA A 325 -9.45 -10.68 -12.37
CA ALA A 325 -8.09 -10.21 -12.13
C ALA A 325 -7.75 -10.16 -10.63
N HIS A 326 -8.72 -9.81 -9.76
CA HIS A 326 -8.57 -9.81 -8.31
C HIS A 326 -8.22 -11.20 -7.79
N GLU A 327 -9.04 -12.21 -8.12
CA GLU A 327 -8.82 -13.59 -7.70
C GLU A 327 -7.54 -14.16 -8.30
N ALA A 328 -7.23 -13.84 -9.56
CA ALA A 328 -5.98 -14.24 -10.20
C ALA A 328 -4.75 -13.66 -9.49
N LEU A 329 -4.79 -12.41 -9.03
CA LEU A 329 -3.71 -11.79 -8.28
C LEU A 329 -3.56 -12.39 -6.87
N LYS A 330 -4.66 -12.63 -6.15
CA LYS A 330 -4.62 -13.35 -4.86
C LYS A 330 -3.92 -14.71 -5.01
N ASN A 331 -4.33 -15.48 -6.02
CA ASN A 331 -3.75 -16.79 -6.30
C ASN A 331 -2.27 -16.71 -6.71
N TYR A 332 -1.89 -15.69 -7.50
CA TYR A 332 -0.49 -15.48 -7.89
C TYR A 332 0.39 -15.19 -6.67
N PHE A 333 -0.04 -14.29 -5.78
CA PHE A 333 0.73 -13.96 -4.58
C PHE A 333 0.84 -15.15 -3.65
N HIS A 334 -0.27 -15.86 -3.42
CA HIS A 334 -0.29 -17.06 -2.59
C HIS A 334 0.67 -18.14 -3.10
N ALA A 335 0.63 -18.44 -4.40
CA ALA A 335 1.46 -19.48 -5.00
C ALA A 335 2.96 -19.12 -5.05
N ASN A 336 3.31 -17.84 -5.04
CA ASN A 336 4.67 -17.36 -5.30
C ASN A 336 5.27 -16.52 -4.16
N ILE A 337 4.66 -16.49 -2.97
CA ILE A 337 5.04 -15.57 -1.90
C ILE A 337 6.53 -15.64 -1.53
N ASN A 338 7.11 -16.84 -1.47
CA ASN A 338 8.53 -17.02 -1.16
C ASN A 338 9.44 -16.32 -2.18
N GLN A 339 9.07 -16.35 -3.46
CA GLN A 339 9.79 -15.67 -4.52
C GLN A 339 9.52 -14.16 -4.49
N ILE A 340 8.28 -13.75 -4.25
CA ILE A 340 7.85 -12.34 -4.19
C ILE A 340 8.53 -11.60 -3.05
N ILE A 341 8.72 -12.23 -1.89
CA ILE A 341 9.51 -11.65 -0.80
C ILE A 341 10.93 -11.28 -1.27
N GLY A 342 11.53 -12.13 -2.12
CA GLY A 342 12.83 -11.90 -2.74
C GLY A 342 12.86 -10.75 -3.76
N TRP A 343 11.71 -10.17 -4.11
CA TRP A 343 11.67 -8.97 -4.97
C TRP A 343 12.09 -7.70 -4.24
N PHE A 344 12.14 -7.73 -2.90
CA PHE A 344 12.36 -6.55 -2.08
C PHE A 344 13.69 -6.61 -1.34
N ASN A 345 14.44 -5.50 -1.40
CA ASN A 345 15.57 -5.24 -0.51
C ASN A 345 15.15 -4.26 0.57
N VAL A 346 15.48 -4.52 1.83
CA VAL A 346 15.28 -3.55 2.91
C VAL A 346 16.46 -2.59 2.94
N ILE A 347 16.18 -1.29 2.76
CA ILE A 347 17.18 -0.22 2.78
C ILE A 347 17.34 0.38 4.18
N SER A 348 16.24 0.43 4.93
CA SER A 348 16.17 0.88 6.32
C SER A 348 15.05 0.09 7.01
N PRO A 349 15.23 -0.42 8.24
CA PRO A 349 16.48 -0.42 9.00
C PRO A 349 17.55 -1.30 8.34
N ALA A 350 18.82 -1.07 8.66
CA ALA A 350 19.91 -1.92 8.18
C ALA A 350 19.77 -3.35 8.74
N ASP A 351 20.21 -4.33 7.96
CA ASP A 351 20.29 -5.76 8.32
C ASP A 351 18.96 -6.41 8.70
N GLN A 352 17.85 -5.81 8.24
CA GLN A 352 16.50 -6.34 8.41
C GLN A 352 15.99 -6.99 7.12
N THR A 353 15.00 -7.85 7.27
CA THR A 353 14.30 -8.51 6.15
C THR A 353 12.85 -8.09 6.07
N VAL A 354 12.20 -8.38 4.94
CA VAL A 354 10.75 -8.19 4.80
C VAL A 354 9.96 -8.99 5.83
N CYS A 355 10.45 -10.17 6.23
CA CYS A 355 9.84 -10.96 7.29
C CYS A 355 9.91 -10.23 8.65
N ASN A 356 10.99 -9.49 8.92
CA ASN A 356 11.06 -8.64 10.12
C ASN A 356 10.00 -7.52 10.08
N LEU A 357 9.75 -6.91 8.92
CA LEU A 357 8.65 -5.93 8.78
C LEU A 357 7.29 -6.59 8.99
N GLN A 358 7.05 -7.75 8.38
CA GLN A 358 5.80 -8.49 8.56
C GLN A 358 5.53 -8.79 10.03
N ASN A 359 6.54 -9.30 10.75
CA ASN A 359 6.47 -9.55 12.19
C ASN A 359 6.22 -8.25 12.99
N THR A 360 6.91 -7.16 12.64
CA THR A 360 6.71 -5.83 13.24
C THR A 360 5.24 -5.40 13.15
N LEU A 361 4.64 -5.49 11.95
CA LEU A 361 3.24 -5.15 11.72
C LEU A 361 2.29 -6.10 12.46
N GLN A 362 2.61 -7.40 12.50
CA GLN A 362 1.85 -8.40 13.22
C GLN A 362 1.84 -8.12 14.74
N THR A 363 2.95 -7.68 15.31
CA THR A 363 3.04 -7.25 16.72
C THR A 363 2.20 -6.01 16.97
N LEU A 364 2.21 -5.03 16.06
CA LEU A 364 1.34 -3.85 16.17
C LEU A 364 -0.14 -4.24 16.14
N ILE A 365 -0.55 -5.09 15.19
CA ILE A 365 -1.91 -5.65 15.13
C ILE A 365 -2.32 -6.25 16.48
N GLN A 366 -1.47 -7.10 17.08
CA GLN A 366 -1.74 -7.75 18.37
C GLN A 366 -1.89 -6.76 19.53
N LYS A 367 -1.18 -5.62 19.49
CA LYS A 367 -1.27 -4.59 20.52
C LYS A 367 -2.47 -3.67 20.35
N THR A 368 -2.89 -3.42 19.11
CA THR A 368 -3.88 -2.39 18.80
C THR A 368 -5.29 -2.93 18.62
N ASP A 369 -5.42 -4.12 18.03
CA ASP A 369 -6.72 -4.73 17.76
C ASP A 369 -7.44 -5.03 19.08
N ARG A 370 -8.76 -4.84 19.07
CA ARG A 370 -9.64 -5.05 20.23
C ARG A 370 -10.71 -6.09 19.85
N LEU A 371 -10.26 -7.20 19.28
CA LEU A 371 -11.10 -8.28 18.77
C LEU A 371 -11.69 -9.18 19.85
#